data_AF-A0A845DVQ7-F1
#
_entry.id   AF-A0A845DVQ7-F1
#
_cell.length_a   1.000
_cell.length_b   1.000
_cell.length_c   1.000
_cell.angle_alpha   90.00
_cell.angle_beta   90.00
_cell.angle_gamma   90.00
#
_symmetry.space_group_name_H-M   'P 1'
#
loop_
_entity.id
_entity.type
_entity.pdbx_description
1 polymer ?
#
loop_
_entity_poly.entity_id
_entity_poly.type
_entity_poly.pdbx_seq_one_letter_code
_entity_poly.pdbx_strand_id
1 'polypeptide(L)'
;MFVIGATKKLQNELKSPVRDLNDYQDVPGIYRWHANLITVKGKKCLLLMNNETGMNLTLLGLKEEQFEHLDNVIKGSLQQLFQLLDIDKKAAYYILDATEEIVYTKTENRSVIGMMNEIKAGIDEMVHDLTYEEIDAVALNKGNNTIPMGPLNHIDPVTAVNKYFEE
;
A
#
# COMPACT_ATOMS: atom_id res chain seq x y z
N MET A 1 14.22 -1.73 7.60
CA MET A 1 13.27 -0.70 8.05
C MET A 1 12.36 -0.29 6.90
N PHE A 2 11.07 -0.25 7.16
CA PHE A 2 9.98 0.05 6.23
C PHE A 2 9.18 1.23 6.77
N VAL A 3 9.11 2.32 6.01
CA VAL A 3 8.54 3.60 6.50
C VAL A 3 7.20 3.85 5.85
N ILE A 4 6.17 4.05 6.68
CA ILE A 4 4.80 4.28 6.24
C ILE A 4 4.35 5.69 6.63
N GLY A 5 4.21 6.55 5.63
CA GLY A 5 3.50 7.82 5.74
C GLY A 5 2.01 7.56 5.96
N ALA A 6 1.55 7.67 7.21
CA ALA A 6 0.16 7.43 7.58
C ALA A 6 -0.66 8.71 7.44
N THR A 7 -1.80 8.67 6.73
CA THR A 7 -2.72 9.82 6.73
C THR A 7 -3.26 10.08 8.12
N LYS A 8 -3.77 11.30 8.38
CA LYS A 8 -4.32 11.64 9.70
C LYS A 8 -5.45 10.69 10.14
N LYS A 9 -6.23 10.17 9.18
CA LYS A 9 -7.27 9.17 9.44
C LYS A 9 -6.67 7.88 10.00
N LEU A 10 -5.60 7.37 9.38
CA LEU A 10 -4.90 6.18 9.89
C LEU A 10 -4.21 6.45 11.22
N GLN A 11 -3.52 7.60 11.36
CA GLN A 11 -2.81 7.94 12.61
C GLN A 11 -3.71 7.92 13.84
N ASN A 12 -5.00 8.26 13.69
CA ASN A 12 -5.95 8.24 14.80
C ASN A 12 -6.34 6.82 15.26
N GLU A 13 -6.05 5.81 14.44
CA GLU A 13 -6.37 4.39 14.69
C GLU A 13 -5.11 3.60 15.09
N LEU A 14 -3.91 4.13 14.79
CA LEU A 14 -2.65 3.51 15.17
C LEU A 14 -2.47 3.52 16.69
N LYS A 15 -2.04 2.38 17.24
CA LYS A 15 -1.52 2.29 18.61
C LYS A 15 -0.04 2.65 18.69
N SER A 16 0.69 2.49 17.58
CA SER A 16 2.11 2.83 17.45
C SER A 16 2.35 4.34 17.35
N PRO A 17 3.46 4.85 17.91
CA PRO A 17 3.78 6.26 17.84
C PRO A 17 4.07 6.70 16.40
N VAL A 18 3.56 7.86 16.02
CA VAL A 18 3.90 8.53 14.76
C VAL A 18 5.20 9.31 14.96
N ARG A 19 6.25 8.92 14.24
CA ARG A 19 7.59 9.51 14.31
C ARG A 19 7.73 10.75 13.41
N ASP A 20 8.77 11.54 13.66
CA ASP A 20 9.16 12.62 12.76
C ASP A 20 9.73 12.02 11.48
N LEU A 21 9.27 12.53 10.35
CA LEU A 21 9.65 12.06 9.04
C LEU A 21 11.06 12.51 8.63
N ASN A 22 11.56 13.59 9.23
CA ASN A 22 12.91 14.10 8.97
C ASN A 22 13.99 13.07 9.35
N ASP A 23 13.69 12.18 10.31
CA ASP A 23 14.61 11.12 10.76
C ASP A 23 14.77 9.98 9.72
N TYR A 24 13.95 9.97 8.66
CA TYR A 24 13.87 8.86 7.70
C TYR A 24 14.04 9.28 6.24
N GLN A 25 14.61 10.46 5.98
CA GLN A 25 14.82 10.97 4.61
C GLN A 25 15.80 10.12 3.80
N ASP A 26 16.77 9.49 4.45
CA ASP A 26 17.78 8.63 3.81
C ASP A 26 17.26 7.23 3.48
N VAL A 27 16.02 6.90 3.86
CA VAL A 27 15.41 5.61 3.51
C VAL A 27 15.11 5.56 2.01
N PRO A 28 15.59 4.55 1.27
CA PRO A 28 15.30 4.40 -0.15
C PRO A 28 13.80 4.38 -0.47
N GLY A 29 13.42 4.96 -1.62
CA GLY A 29 12.02 5.08 -2.05
C GLY A 29 11.25 3.77 -2.07
N ILE A 30 11.91 2.66 -2.43
CA ILE A 30 11.30 1.32 -2.45
C ILE A 30 10.83 0.83 -1.07
N TYR A 31 11.44 1.33 0.02
CA TYR A 31 11.05 1.02 1.40
C TYR A 31 10.16 2.10 2.03
N ARG A 32 9.79 3.13 1.25
CA ARG A 32 8.88 4.20 1.67
C ARG A 32 7.51 4.02 1.02
N TRP A 33 6.50 3.97 1.87
CA TRP A 33 5.12 3.71 1.49
C TRP A 33 4.20 4.77 2.10
N HIS A 34 3.01 4.91 1.55
CA HIS A 34 1.92 5.69 2.12
C HIS A 34 0.73 4.79 2.43
N ALA A 35 0.07 5.05 3.54
CA ALA A 35 -1.12 4.31 3.96
C ALA A 35 -2.27 5.26 4.32
N ASN A 36 -3.45 4.93 3.81
CA ASN A 36 -4.67 5.69 4.02
C ASN A 36 -5.84 4.77 4.36
N LEU A 37 -6.74 5.26 5.22
CA LEU A 37 -8.04 4.64 5.43
C LEU A 37 -9.04 5.21 4.44
N ILE A 38 -9.49 4.34 3.54
CA ILE A 38 -10.54 4.61 2.56
C ILE A 38 -11.83 3.91 2.97
N THR A 39 -12.94 4.30 2.36
CA THR A 39 -14.24 3.65 2.55
C THR A 39 -14.64 2.99 1.23
N VAL A 40 -14.89 1.70 1.25
CA VAL A 40 -15.40 0.92 0.10
C VAL A 40 -16.72 0.30 0.51
N LYS A 41 -17.81 0.61 -0.20
CA LYS A 41 -19.20 0.18 0.13
C LYS A 41 -19.57 0.36 1.61
N GLY A 42 -19.21 1.51 2.18
CA GLY A 42 -19.50 1.86 3.57
C GLY A 42 -18.60 1.19 4.61
N LYS A 43 -17.61 0.39 4.21
CA LYS A 43 -16.66 -0.28 5.12
C LYS A 43 -15.27 0.35 5.05
N LYS A 44 -14.64 0.48 6.23
CA LYS A 44 -13.26 0.97 6.37
C LYS A 44 -12.30 -0.05 5.77
N CYS A 45 -11.42 0.41 4.90
CA CYS A 45 -10.38 -0.40 4.25
C CYS A 45 -9.05 0.35 4.31
N LEU A 46 -7.94 -0.38 4.35
CA LEU A 46 -6.60 0.20 4.26
C LEU A 46 -6.12 0.15 2.82
N LEU A 47 -5.72 1.29 2.27
CA LEU A 47 -4.96 1.36 1.03
C LEU A 47 -3.52 1.70 1.38
N LEU A 48 -2.61 0.79 1.05
CA LEU A 48 -1.16 0.93 1.20
C LEU A 48 -0.56 1.06 -0.22
N MET A 49 0.38 1.99 -0.44
CA MET A 49 0.97 2.26 -1.75
C MET A 49 2.47 2.57 -1.63
N ASN A 50 3.29 1.97 -2.48
CA ASN A 50 4.71 2.26 -2.57
C ASN A 50 4.94 3.61 -3.25
N ASN A 51 5.86 4.41 -2.69
CA ASN A 51 6.08 5.78 -3.18
C ASN A 51 6.82 5.83 -4.51
N GLU A 52 7.67 4.84 -4.77
CA GLU A 52 8.55 4.77 -5.95
C GLU A 52 7.86 4.07 -7.14
N THR A 53 7.12 3.00 -6.86
CA THR A 53 6.60 2.09 -7.89
C THR A 53 5.09 2.11 -8.01
N GLY A 54 4.37 2.76 -7.10
CA GLY A 54 2.90 2.78 -7.09
C GLY A 54 2.26 1.43 -6.77
N MET A 55 3.07 0.41 -6.43
CA MET A 55 2.57 -0.90 -6.01
C MET A 55 1.67 -0.74 -4.81
N ASN A 56 0.49 -1.31 -4.87
CA ASN A 56 -0.53 -1.03 -3.88
C ASN A 56 -1.25 -2.28 -3.39
N LEU A 57 -1.70 -2.20 -2.15
CA LEU A 57 -2.41 -3.24 -1.43
C LEU A 57 -3.66 -2.61 -0.80
N THR A 58 -4.82 -3.15 -1.15
CA THR A 58 -6.10 -2.82 -0.53
C THR A 58 -6.53 -3.95 0.39
N LEU A 59 -6.56 -3.67 1.69
CA LEU A 59 -7.08 -4.58 2.71
C LEU A 59 -8.53 -4.24 3.02
N LEU A 60 -9.41 -5.17 2.66
CA LEU A 60 -10.82 -5.10 2.98
C LEU A 60 -11.07 -5.64 4.41
N GLY A 61 -11.99 -5.01 5.13
CA GLY A 61 -12.63 -5.63 6.29
C GLY A 61 -11.80 -5.58 7.58
N LEU A 62 -10.87 -4.62 7.68
CA LEU A 62 -10.06 -4.45 8.89
C LEU A 62 -10.94 -4.12 10.10
N LYS A 63 -10.88 -5.00 11.10
CA LYS A 63 -11.48 -4.83 12.42
C LYS A 63 -10.52 -4.11 13.36
N GLU A 64 -11.06 -3.56 14.44
CA GLU A 64 -10.28 -2.83 15.45
C GLU A 64 -9.09 -3.64 16.00
N GLU A 65 -9.31 -4.92 16.31
CA GLU A 65 -8.27 -5.86 16.78
C GLU A 65 -7.08 -5.98 15.80
N GLN A 66 -7.33 -5.85 14.49
CA GLN A 66 -6.28 -5.94 13.48
C GLN A 66 -5.39 -4.68 13.45
N PHE A 67 -5.87 -3.54 13.95
CA PHE A 67 -5.04 -2.35 14.10
C PHE A 67 -4.04 -2.47 15.26
N GLU A 68 -4.29 -3.36 16.23
CA GLU A 68 -3.33 -3.66 17.31
C GLU A 68 -2.11 -4.44 16.81
N HIS A 69 -2.27 -5.16 15.70
CA HIS A 69 -1.24 -5.99 15.08
C HIS A 69 -1.01 -5.61 13.61
N LEU A 70 -1.17 -4.32 13.29
CA LEU A 70 -1.19 -3.85 11.91
C LEU A 70 0.09 -4.19 11.15
N ASP A 71 1.25 -4.15 11.82
CA ASP A 71 2.55 -4.49 11.24
C ASP A 71 2.56 -5.92 10.69
N ASN A 72 2.09 -6.88 11.50
CA ASN A 72 1.98 -8.29 11.12
C ASN A 72 0.97 -8.50 9.99
N VAL A 73 -0.14 -7.77 10.03
CA VAL A 73 -1.17 -7.81 8.98
C VAL A 73 -0.57 -7.31 7.66
N ILE A 74 0.12 -6.17 7.66
CA ILE A 74 0.77 -5.60 6.47
C ILE A 74 1.79 -6.57 5.90
N LYS A 75 2.70 -7.11 6.72
CA LYS A 75 3.73 -8.05 6.30
C LYS A 75 3.13 -9.31 5.66
N GLY A 76 2.17 -9.94 6.33
CA GLY A 76 1.51 -11.15 5.83
C GLY A 76 0.74 -10.90 4.53
N SER A 77 0.05 -9.76 4.43
CA SER A 77 -0.71 -9.43 3.22
C SER A 77 0.18 -9.00 2.05
N LEU A 78 1.31 -8.31 2.29
CA LEU A 78 2.30 -8.03 1.25
C LEU A 78 2.92 -9.32 0.71
N GLN A 79 3.24 -10.28 1.58
CA GLN A 79 3.73 -11.58 1.15
C GLN A 79 2.73 -12.28 0.22
N GLN A 80 1.44 -12.26 0.55
CA GLN A 80 0.39 -12.81 -0.30
C GLN A 80 0.26 -12.05 -1.62
N LEU A 81 0.32 -10.71 -1.59
CA LEU A 81 0.28 -9.87 -2.78
C LEU A 81 1.44 -10.19 -3.73
N PHE A 82 2.66 -10.34 -3.20
CA PHE A 82 3.84 -10.60 -4.03
C PHE A 82 3.75 -11.97 -4.72
N GLN A 83 3.25 -12.99 -4.02
CA GLN A 83 2.95 -14.29 -4.63
C GLN A 83 1.85 -14.18 -5.68
N LEU A 84 0.82 -13.37 -5.42
CA LEU A 84 -0.32 -13.20 -6.30
C LEU A 84 0.04 -12.53 -7.63
N LEU A 85 0.96 -11.56 -7.58
CA LEU A 85 1.42 -10.76 -8.70
C LEU A 85 2.69 -11.33 -9.37
N ASP A 86 3.20 -12.47 -8.88
CA ASP A 86 4.44 -13.10 -9.34
C ASP A 86 5.64 -12.13 -9.35
N ILE A 87 5.79 -11.41 -8.24
CA ILE A 87 6.92 -10.47 -8.06
C ILE A 87 8.23 -11.24 -7.98
N ASP A 88 9.28 -10.70 -8.60
CA ASP A 88 10.60 -11.31 -8.57
C ASP A 88 11.05 -11.63 -7.13
N LYS A 89 11.67 -12.80 -6.95
CA LYS A 89 12.02 -13.32 -5.62
C LYS A 89 13.01 -12.43 -4.88
N LYS A 90 13.96 -11.81 -5.60
CA LYS A 90 14.95 -10.90 -5.01
C LYS A 90 14.26 -9.63 -4.56
N ALA A 91 13.41 -9.04 -5.40
CA ALA A 91 12.61 -7.86 -5.04
C ALA A 91 11.70 -8.13 -3.82
N ALA A 92 10.94 -9.24 -3.86
CA ALA A 92 10.06 -9.66 -2.78
C ALA A 92 10.82 -9.88 -1.46
N TYR A 93 11.98 -10.53 -1.51
CA TYR A 93 12.83 -10.74 -0.33
C TYR A 93 13.24 -9.44 0.33
N TYR A 94 13.83 -8.49 -0.42
CA TYR A 94 14.32 -7.24 0.15
C TYR A 94 13.19 -6.36 0.71
N ILE A 95 12.06 -6.28 0.02
CA ILE A 95 10.93 -5.49 0.50
C ILE A 95 10.33 -6.12 1.77
N LEU A 96 10.15 -7.45 1.81
CA LEU A 96 9.61 -8.14 2.99
C LEU A 96 10.59 -8.10 4.18
N ASP A 97 11.89 -8.23 3.96
CA ASP A 97 12.91 -8.10 5.02
C ASP A 97 12.84 -6.72 5.69
N ALA A 98 12.61 -5.66 4.90
CA ALA A 98 12.44 -4.32 5.45
C ALA A 98 11.25 -4.21 6.42
N THR A 99 10.19 -5.03 6.24
CA THR A 99 8.98 -5.03 7.10
C THR A 99 9.19 -5.63 8.49
N GLU A 100 10.36 -6.20 8.79
CA GLU A 100 10.69 -6.61 10.16
C GLU A 100 10.73 -5.41 11.14
N GLU A 101 10.90 -4.20 10.60
CA GLU A 101 10.83 -2.95 11.35
C GLU A 101 9.96 -1.94 10.60
N ILE A 102 8.68 -1.83 10.99
CA ILE A 102 7.75 -0.85 10.44
C ILE A 102 7.75 0.41 11.30
N VAL A 103 7.90 1.56 10.65
CA VAL A 103 7.82 2.88 11.29
C VAL A 103 6.71 3.69 10.64
N TYR A 104 5.86 4.30 11.46
CA TYR A 104 4.82 5.21 11.00
C TYR A 104 5.26 6.67 11.14
N THR A 105 5.02 7.46 10.10
CA THR A 105 5.33 8.90 10.04
C THR A 105 4.13 9.68 9.52
N LYS A 106 4.26 11.01 9.45
CA LYS A 106 3.31 11.85 8.70
C LYS A 106 3.54 11.67 7.19
N THR A 107 2.50 11.81 6.38
CA THR A 107 2.61 11.88 4.92
C THR A 107 3.33 13.14 4.47
N GLU A 108 4.10 13.07 3.38
CA GLU A 108 4.78 14.24 2.78
C GLU A 108 4.56 14.38 1.27
N ASN A 109 4.20 13.31 0.58
CA ASN A 109 4.21 13.28 -0.88
C ASN A 109 2.80 13.48 -1.47
N ARG A 110 2.52 14.71 -1.94
CA ARG A 110 1.25 15.05 -2.59
C ARG A 110 1.01 14.28 -3.90
N SER A 111 2.06 13.89 -4.62
CA SER A 111 1.95 13.08 -5.83
C SER A 111 1.47 11.66 -5.50
N VAL A 112 2.02 11.04 -4.45
CA VAL A 112 1.57 9.73 -3.98
C VAL A 112 0.11 9.78 -3.51
N ILE A 113 -0.29 10.85 -2.79
CA ILE A 113 -1.71 11.04 -2.41
C ILE A 113 -2.60 11.14 -3.66
N GLY A 114 -2.14 11.78 -4.73
CA GLY A 114 -2.81 11.81 -6.03
C GLY A 114 -3.03 10.40 -6.59
N MET A 115 -1.96 9.59 -6.68
CA MET A 115 -2.06 8.19 -7.15
C MET A 115 -2.98 7.34 -6.28
N MET A 116 -2.95 7.52 -4.96
CA MET A 116 -3.88 6.82 -4.06
C MET A 116 -5.35 7.21 -4.30
N ASN A 117 -5.61 8.47 -4.66
CA ASN A 117 -6.97 8.90 -5.02
C ASN A 117 -7.41 8.33 -6.37
N GLU A 118 -6.50 8.20 -7.34
CA GLU A 118 -6.77 7.52 -8.62
C GLU A 118 -7.12 6.04 -8.38
N ILE A 119 -6.34 5.32 -7.58
CA ILE A 119 -6.65 3.94 -7.19
C ILE A 119 -7.97 3.85 -6.45
N LYS A 120 -8.26 4.77 -5.52
CA LYS A 120 -9.55 4.79 -4.83
C LYS A 120 -10.71 4.95 -5.81
N ALA A 121 -10.60 5.86 -6.78
CA ALA A 121 -11.64 6.04 -7.79
C ALA A 121 -11.81 4.78 -8.67
N GLY A 122 -10.70 4.13 -9.04
CA GLY A 122 -10.73 2.86 -9.78
C GLY A 122 -11.37 1.73 -8.98
N ILE A 123 -11.12 1.64 -7.68
CA ILE A 123 -11.79 0.70 -6.77
C ILE A 123 -13.30 0.97 -6.76
N ASP A 124 -13.70 2.23 -6.56
CA ASP A 124 -15.12 2.62 -6.50
C ASP A 124 -15.87 2.23 -7.78
N GLU A 125 -15.23 2.38 -8.95
CA GLU A 125 -15.75 1.94 -10.25
C GLU A 125 -15.82 0.41 -10.37
N MET A 126 -14.72 -0.28 -10.06
CA MET A 126 -14.64 -1.75 -10.18
C MET A 126 -15.70 -2.46 -9.34
N VAL A 127 -16.02 -1.91 -8.17
CA VAL A 127 -17.01 -2.49 -7.26
C VAL A 127 -18.40 -1.87 -7.44
N HIS A 128 -18.63 -0.99 -8.43
CA HIS A 128 -19.86 -0.20 -8.55
C HIS A 128 -21.13 -1.04 -8.44
N ASP A 129 -21.21 -2.14 -9.17
CA ASP A 129 -22.38 -3.03 -9.21
C ASP A 129 -22.36 -4.16 -8.17
N LEU A 130 -21.34 -4.20 -7.31
CA LEU A 130 -21.18 -5.22 -6.28
C LEU A 130 -21.67 -4.73 -4.90
N THR A 131 -22.20 -5.64 -4.12
CA THR A 131 -22.27 -5.52 -2.66
C THR A 131 -20.88 -5.71 -2.05
N TYR A 132 -20.71 -5.40 -0.76
CA TYR A 132 -19.41 -5.52 -0.12
C TYR A 132 -18.94 -6.98 -0.06
N GLU A 133 -19.87 -7.89 0.21
CA GLU A 133 -19.63 -9.32 0.34
C GLU A 133 -19.27 -9.99 -1.00
N GLU A 134 -19.62 -9.37 -2.12
CA GLU A 134 -19.29 -9.84 -3.47
C GLU A 134 -17.90 -9.38 -3.96
N ILE A 135 -17.23 -8.47 -3.23
CA ILE A 135 -15.92 -7.95 -3.64
C ILE A 135 -14.87 -9.05 -3.49
N ASP A 136 -14.32 -9.48 -4.61
CA ASP A 136 -13.13 -10.33 -4.64
C ASP A 136 -11.87 -9.49 -4.42
N ALA A 137 -11.32 -9.58 -3.20
CA ALA A 137 -10.09 -8.89 -2.82
C ALA A 137 -8.89 -9.28 -3.70
N VAL A 138 -8.85 -10.51 -4.21
CA VAL A 138 -7.78 -10.99 -5.09
C VAL A 138 -7.89 -10.32 -6.45
N ALA A 139 -9.08 -10.31 -7.05
CA ALA A 139 -9.32 -9.65 -8.33
C ALA A 139 -9.06 -8.14 -8.24
N LEU A 140 -9.51 -7.51 -7.15
CA LEU A 140 -9.30 -6.09 -6.89
C LEU A 140 -7.81 -5.73 -6.85
N ASN A 141 -7.03 -6.45 -6.03
CA ASN A 141 -5.60 -6.17 -5.89
C ASN A 141 -4.80 -6.49 -7.15
N LYS A 142 -5.19 -7.51 -7.92
CA LYS A 142 -4.61 -7.74 -9.26
C LYS A 142 -4.89 -6.57 -10.19
N GLY A 143 -6.16 -6.17 -10.32
CA GLY A 143 -6.56 -5.08 -11.21
C GLY A 143 -5.84 -3.78 -10.87
N ASN A 144 -5.81 -3.39 -9.59
CA ASN A 144 -5.18 -2.14 -9.16
C ASN A 144 -3.67 -2.06 -9.49
N ASN A 145 -2.97 -3.19 -9.53
CA ASN A 145 -1.54 -3.25 -9.83
C ASN A 145 -1.24 -3.41 -11.33
N THR A 146 -2.26 -3.34 -12.19
CA THR A 146 -2.12 -3.27 -13.66
C THR A 146 -2.36 -1.87 -14.22
N ILE A 147 -2.73 -0.90 -13.36
CA ILE A 147 -3.07 0.46 -13.79
C ILE A 147 -1.77 1.27 -13.97
N PRO A 148 -1.46 1.75 -15.18
CA PRO A 148 -0.30 2.61 -15.41
C PRO A 148 -0.43 3.94 -14.67
N MET A 149 0.61 4.34 -13.95
CA MET A 149 0.58 5.55 -13.13
C MET A 149 1.21 6.73 -13.87
N GLY A 150 0.47 7.84 -14.02
CA GLY A 150 0.97 9.05 -14.69
C GLY A 150 2.29 9.57 -14.09
N PRO A 151 2.42 9.73 -12.76
CA PRO A 151 3.67 10.15 -12.12
C PRO A 151 4.85 9.20 -12.32
N LEU A 152 4.62 7.96 -12.77
CA LEU A 152 5.64 6.92 -12.98
C LEU A 152 5.86 6.65 -14.48
N ASN A 153 5.75 7.69 -15.32
CA ASN A 153 5.91 7.60 -16.77
C ASN A 153 4.98 6.55 -17.43
N HIS A 154 3.78 6.36 -16.87
CA HIS A 154 2.81 5.38 -17.35
C HIS A 154 3.34 3.94 -17.35
N ILE A 155 4.21 3.60 -16.38
CA ILE A 155 4.60 2.22 -16.10
C ILE A 155 3.61 1.65 -15.08
N ASP A 156 3.23 0.38 -15.25
CA ASP A 156 2.40 -0.32 -14.26
C ASP A 156 3.24 -0.71 -13.02
N PRO A 157 2.61 -0.82 -11.84
CA PRO A 157 3.35 -1.08 -10.61
C PRO A 157 4.19 -2.36 -10.56
N VAL A 158 3.73 -3.45 -11.19
CA VAL A 158 4.47 -4.72 -11.19
C VAL A 158 5.76 -4.56 -12.00
N THR A 159 5.66 -3.99 -13.19
CA THR A 159 6.83 -3.68 -14.03
C THR A 159 7.78 -2.72 -13.32
N ALA A 160 7.27 -1.69 -12.64
CA ALA A 160 8.09 -0.72 -11.94
C ALA A 160 8.90 -1.36 -10.79
N VAL A 161 8.31 -2.25 -10.00
CA VAL A 161 9.03 -2.96 -8.93
C VAL A 161 10.14 -3.85 -9.50
N ASN A 162 9.86 -4.64 -10.54
CA ASN A 162 10.85 -5.56 -11.07
C ASN A 162 12.05 -4.80 -11.66
N LYS A 163 11.81 -3.71 -12.41
CA LYS A 163 12.88 -2.86 -12.97
C LYS A 163 13.78 -2.25 -11.89
N TYR A 164 13.22 -1.84 -10.76
CA TYR A 164 13.99 -1.23 -9.67
C TYR A 164 15.13 -2.13 -9.14
N PHE A 165 14.97 -3.46 -9.21
CA PHE A 165 15.95 -4.43 -8.69
C PHE A 165 16.84 -5.07 -9.78
N GLU A 166 16.60 -4.72 -11.05
CA GLU A 166 17.46 -5.07 -12.19
C GLU A 166 18.64 -4.10 -12.35
N GLU A 167 18.49 -2.86 -11.86
CA GLU A 167 19.52 -1.83 -11.78
C GLU A 167 20.53 -2.06 -10.62
#